data_AF-A0A0E0GJH2-F1
#
_entry.id   AF-A0A0E0GJH2-F1
#
_cell.length_a   1.000
_cell.length_b   1.000
_cell.length_c   1.000
_cell.angle_alpha   90.00
_cell.angle_beta   90.00
_cell.angle_gamma   90.00
#
_symmetry.space_group_name_H-M   'P 1'
#
loop_
_entity.id
_entity.type
_entity.pdbx_description
1 polymer ?
#
loop_
_entity_poly.entity_id
_entity_poly.type
_entity_poly.pdbx_seq_one_letter_code
_entity_poly.pdbx_strand_id
1 'polypeptide(L)'
;MSAAAASPPPPAAAGEHLRFHLRGFLSPETCKELEFVHRSCGTAGYRPSVVSTSLPHLAATGCGHLLLPFVPVRERLRDAVESAFSCHFDLFIEFTGLISWCKGASIGWHSDDNKPYLRQRAFTDVVIYTADNSNTHCVDEVTEGERLTLTLWFTRDSAYDEDPKLLSFLSQTSLNYEPVHQSSYIPLPASDIMYWFAYDHSGFDVRCARVHILGFSFHSSIDEDNKSVAPAEDDPIELLGKPVRLGRGDDVFDKVFANGLHALQFYYWKAPELSAKRKQTSGGSGTVCCPVSQSRGTKLPLPCNHGLEQTIFGSHKNVEIDFEWSDFELAVSMWENYSEELQRKLLTFLPYWLSSEAIFIVSSCSPQAVVVPIDVEVDAIDLKFHETF
;
A
#
# COMPACT_ATOMS: atom_id res chain seq x y z
N MET A 1 -21.02 11.64 17.57
CA MET A 1 -22.45 11.83 17.21
C MET A 1 -22.66 11.16 15.87
N SER A 2 -23.71 10.34 15.71
CA SER A 2 -23.95 9.62 14.43
C SER A 2 -24.20 10.62 13.30
N ALA A 3 -23.42 10.51 12.22
CA ALA A 3 -23.69 11.23 10.99
C ALA A 3 -24.91 10.57 10.33
N ALA A 4 -26.06 11.26 10.35
CA ALA A 4 -27.24 10.77 9.66
C ALA A 4 -26.93 10.61 8.17
N ALA A 5 -27.10 9.39 7.65
CA ALA A 5 -26.90 9.10 6.23
C ALA A 5 -27.79 10.02 5.40
N ALA A 6 -27.17 10.94 4.65
CA ALA A 6 -27.89 11.90 3.83
C ALA A 6 -28.74 11.16 2.80
N SER A 7 -30.01 11.56 2.65
CA SER A 7 -30.91 10.96 1.66
C SER A 7 -30.33 11.08 0.25
N PRO A 8 -30.53 10.09 -0.63
CA PRO A 8 -30.22 10.25 -2.05
C PRO A 8 -31.03 11.44 -2.61
N PRO A 9 -30.35 12.48 -3.13
CA PRO A 9 -30.89 13.54 -3.97
C PRO A 9 -31.61 12.98 -5.21
N PRO A 10 -32.46 13.78 -5.86
CA PRO A 10 -33.28 13.32 -6.97
C PRO A 10 -32.41 12.87 -8.15
N PRO A 11 -32.84 11.84 -8.91
CA PRO A 11 -32.15 11.42 -10.12
C PRO A 11 -32.08 12.59 -11.11
N ALA A 12 -30.89 12.82 -11.66
CA ALA A 12 -30.70 13.77 -12.76
C ALA A 12 -31.51 13.34 -13.98
N ALA A 13 -31.83 14.31 -14.85
CA ALA A 13 -32.47 14.01 -16.13
C ALA A 13 -31.58 13.08 -16.97
N ALA A 14 -32.18 12.16 -17.72
CA ALA A 14 -31.49 11.12 -18.47
C ALA A 14 -30.67 11.66 -19.64
N GLY A 15 -29.49 12.20 -19.33
CA GLY A 15 -28.34 12.17 -20.23
C GLY A 15 -27.67 10.79 -20.19
N GLU A 16 -26.84 10.49 -21.19
CA GLU A 16 -26.06 9.25 -21.21
C GLU A 16 -24.95 9.33 -20.16
N HIS A 17 -25.24 8.89 -18.94
CA HIS A 17 -24.25 8.75 -17.88
C HIS A 17 -23.27 7.64 -18.25
N LEU A 18 -22.18 8.01 -18.92
CA LEU A 18 -21.12 7.10 -19.34
C LEU A 18 -20.38 6.57 -18.10
N ARG A 19 -20.82 5.40 -17.63
CA ARG A 19 -20.12 4.56 -16.65
C ARG A 19 -19.77 3.23 -17.31
N PHE A 20 -18.50 2.85 -17.25
CA PHE A 20 -18.01 1.61 -17.84
C PHE A 20 -17.57 0.65 -16.74
N HIS A 21 -18.05 -0.60 -16.78
CA HIS A 21 -17.66 -1.65 -15.84
C HIS A 21 -16.76 -2.67 -16.54
N LEU A 22 -15.46 -2.62 -16.27
CA LEU A 22 -14.47 -3.56 -16.79
C LEU A 22 -14.27 -4.68 -15.77
N ARG A 23 -14.85 -5.85 -16.06
CA ARG A 23 -14.76 -7.02 -15.18
C ARG A 23 -13.46 -7.78 -15.38
N GLY A 24 -12.85 -8.26 -14.30
CA GLY A 24 -11.61 -9.03 -14.39
C GLY A 24 -10.43 -8.25 -14.98
N PHE A 25 -10.38 -6.94 -14.77
CA PHE A 25 -9.37 -6.06 -15.37
C PHE A 25 -7.97 -6.33 -14.82
N LEU A 26 -7.88 -6.58 -13.50
CA LEU A 26 -6.65 -7.02 -12.84
C LEU A 26 -6.61 -8.53 -12.68
N SER A 27 -5.41 -9.11 -12.69
CA SER A 27 -5.21 -10.50 -12.26
C SER A 27 -5.28 -10.58 -10.72
N PRO A 28 -5.65 -11.75 -10.15
CA PRO A 28 -5.51 -12.00 -8.72
C PRO A 28 -4.08 -11.81 -8.19
N GLU A 29 -3.07 -12.05 -9.03
CA GLU A 29 -1.65 -11.90 -8.70
C GLU A 29 -1.25 -10.42 -8.57
N THR A 30 -1.59 -9.60 -9.57
CA THR A 30 -1.42 -8.13 -9.50
C THR A 30 -2.20 -7.54 -8.34
N CYS A 31 -3.40 -8.07 -8.05
CA CYS A 31 -4.16 -7.70 -6.88
C CYS A 31 -3.36 -7.94 -5.59
N LYS A 32 -2.91 -9.18 -5.33
CA LYS A 32 -2.10 -9.51 -4.14
C LYS A 32 -0.84 -8.65 -4.02
N GLU A 33 -0.20 -8.35 -5.14
CA GLU A 33 1.00 -7.52 -5.21
C GLU A 33 0.73 -6.08 -4.76
N LEU A 34 -0.34 -5.46 -5.26
CA LEU A 34 -0.78 -4.13 -4.83
C LEU A 34 -1.23 -4.11 -3.36
N GLU A 35 -2.01 -5.11 -2.94
CA GLU A 35 -2.44 -5.26 -1.54
C GLU A 35 -1.25 -5.34 -0.59
N PHE A 36 -0.24 -6.13 -0.94
CA PHE A 36 1.00 -6.20 -0.20
C PHE A 36 1.70 -4.82 -0.08
N VAL A 37 1.81 -4.04 -1.17
CA VAL A 37 2.45 -2.72 -1.12
C VAL A 37 1.67 -1.79 -0.18
N HIS A 38 0.34 -1.84 -0.19
CA HIS A 38 -0.47 -1.05 0.73
C HIS A 38 -0.36 -1.50 2.20
N ARG A 39 -0.40 -2.81 2.46
CA ARG A 39 -0.25 -3.36 3.81
C ARG A 39 1.15 -3.11 4.38
N SER A 40 2.15 -2.96 3.53
CA SER A 40 3.52 -2.64 3.93
C SER A 40 3.79 -1.16 4.11
N CYS A 41 3.27 -0.29 3.24
CA CYS A 41 3.63 1.14 3.17
C CYS A 41 2.45 2.11 3.35
N GLY A 42 1.37 1.65 3.99
CA GLY A 42 0.18 2.47 4.27
C GLY A 42 0.35 3.39 5.48
N THR A 43 0.06 4.67 5.30
CA THR A 43 -0.05 5.70 6.35
C THR A 43 -1.51 6.00 6.65
N ALA A 44 -1.81 6.61 7.80
CA ALA A 44 -3.16 7.16 8.04
C ALA A 44 -3.55 8.13 6.91
N GLY A 45 -4.79 8.00 6.42
CA GLY A 45 -5.35 8.88 5.41
C GLY A 45 -5.93 10.16 6.03
N TYR A 46 -6.23 11.16 5.20
CA TYR A 46 -6.81 12.42 5.66
C TYR A 46 -8.25 12.30 6.18
N ARG A 47 -8.93 11.17 5.90
CA ARG A 47 -10.27 10.88 6.39
C ARG A 47 -10.21 9.96 7.61
N PRO A 48 -11.12 10.12 8.60
CA PRO A 48 -11.29 9.16 9.67
C PRO A 48 -11.45 7.74 9.12
N SER A 49 -10.84 6.78 9.80
CA SER A 49 -10.90 5.35 9.48
C SER A 49 -10.30 4.92 8.13
N VAL A 50 -9.50 5.76 7.47
CA VAL A 50 -8.86 5.45 6.18
C VAL A 50 -7.35 5.31 6.33
N VAL A 51 -6.75 4.37 5.59
CA VAL A 51 -5.29 4.25 5.38
C VAL A 51 -5.01 4.47 3.89
N SER A 52 -3.92 5.13 3.53
CA SER A 52 -3.55 5.43 2.14
C SER A 52 -2.08 5.14 1.82
N THR A 53 -1.81 4.70 0.60
CA THR A 53 -0.47 4.61 -0.01
C THR A 53 -0.52 5.27 -1.38
N SER A 54 -0.03 6.49 -1.50
CA SER A 54 0.11 7.17 -2.80
C SER A 54 1.49 6.92 -3.41
N LEU A 55 1.62 7.03 -4.74
CA LEU A 55 2.92 6.87 -5.39
C LEU A 55 3.96 7.92 -4.95
N PRO A 56 3.60 9.20 -4.70
CA PRO A 56 4.54 10.17 -4.14
C PRO A 56 5.04 9.78 -2.73
N HIS A 57 4.21 9.14 -1.90
CA HIS A 57 4.64 8.63 -0.60
C HIS A 57 5.69 7.52 -0.75
N LEU A 58 5.45 6.56 -1.65
CA LEU A 58 6.41 5.48 -1.92
C LEU A 58 7.74 6.03 -2.47
N ALA A 59 7.69 6.99 -3.39
CA ALA A 59 8.88 7.61 -3.96
C ALA A 59 9.69 8.41 -2.91
N ALA A 60 9.02 9.06 -1.95
CA ALA A 60 9.67 9.84 -0.89
C ALA A 60 10.22 8.99 0.28
N THR A 61 9.68 7.81 0.54
CA THR A 61 10.07 6.94 1.68
C THR A 61 11.10 5.85 1.31
N GLY A 62 11.88 6.03 0.25
CA GLY A 62 12.84 5.02 -0.23
C GLY A 62 12.18 3.78 -0.88
N CYS A 63 10.86 3.73 -0.94
CA CYS A 63 10.08 2.64 -1.54
C CYS A 63 9.86 2.80 -3.06
N GLY A 64 10.65 3.64 -3.74
CA GLY A 64 10.43 4.03 -5.14
C GLY A 64 10.36 2.85 -6.13
N HIS A 65 11.02 1.73 -5.82
CA HIS A 65 10.96 0.51 -6.61
C HIS A 65 9.55 -0.14 -6.62
N LEU A 66 8.74 0.09 -5.58
CA LEU A 66 7.37 -0.40 -5.45
C LEU A 66 6.35 0.38 -6.32
N LEU A 67 6.78 1.38 -7.09
CA LEU A 67 5.96 1.96 -8.16
C LEU A 67 5.82 1.00 -9.35
N LEU A 68 6.78 0.09 -9.57
CA LEU A 68 6.83 -0.74 -10.77
C LEU A 68 5.60 -1.64 -11.01
N PRO A 69 4.98 -2.27 -9.99
CA PRO A 69 3.70 -2.98 -10.16
C PRO A 69 2.54 -2.10 -10.65
N PHE A 70 2.59 -0.80 -10.39
CA PHE A 70 1.53 0.14 -10.80
C PHE A 70 1.67 0.58 -12.26
N VAL A 71 2.89 0.67 -12.81
CA VAL A 71 3.12 1.12 -14.19
C VAL A 71 2.27 0.38 -15.24
N PRO A 72 2.27 -0.97 -15.32
CA PRO A 72 1.43 -1.70 -16.28
C PRO A 72 -0.07 -1.58 -16.00
N VAL A 73 -0.47 -1.23 -14.77
CA VAL A 73 -1.87 -0.95 -14.44
C VAL A 73 -2.25 0.44 -14.93
N ARG A 74 -1.45 1.47 -14.60
CA ARG A 74 -1.61 2.86 -15.02
C ARG A 74 -1.78 2.98 -16.54
N GLU A 75 -0.88 2.38 -17.31
CA GLU A 75 -0.94 2.44 -18.78
C GLU A 75 -2.17 1.74 -19.36
N ARG A 76 -2.39 0.46 -19.01
CA ARG A 76 -3.58 -0.29 -19.49
C ARG A 76 -4.90 0.38 -19.10
N LEU A 77 -4.91 1.11 -17.99
CA LEU A 77 -6.09 1.78 -17.47
C LEU A 77 -6.32 3.09 -18.21
N ARG A 78 -5.27 3.91 -18.45
CA ARG A 78 -5.32 5.06 -19.35
C ARG A 78 -5.85 4.65 -20.72
N ASP A 79 -5.27 3.62 -21.35
CA ASP A 79 -5.69 3.12 -22.66
C ASP A 79 -7.19 2.73 -22.69
N ALA A 80 -7.68 2.12 -21.59
CA ALA A 80 -9.08 1.72 -21.47
C ALA A 80 -10.03 2.91 -21.24
N VAL A 81 -9.60 3.91 -20.46
CA VAL A 81 -10.31 5.18 -20.23
C VAL A 81 -10.40 5.95 -21.55
N GLU A 82 -9.28 6.15 -22.24
CA GLU A 82 -9.21 6.80 -23.54
C GLU A 82 -10.09 6.12 -24.59
N SER A 83 -10.08 4.78 -24.63
CA SER A 83 -10.95 4.00 -25.53
C SER A 83 -12.43 4.15 -25.19
N ALA A 84 -12.79 4.19 -23.92
CA ALA A 84 -14.17 4.29 -23.46
C ALA A 84 -14.81 5.66 -23.77
N PHE A 85 -14.01 6.72 -23.76
CA PHE A 85 -14.46 8.10 -23.98
C PHE A 85 -13.98 8.71 -25.31
N SER A 86 -13.32 7.91 -26.16
CA SER A 86 -12.79 8.30 -27.48
C SER A 86 -11.81 9.49 -27.44
N CYS A 87 -11.00 9.59 -26.39
CA CYS A 87 -10.05 10.67 -26.12
C CYS A 87 -8.59 10.19 -26.11
N HIS A 88 -8.17 9.52 -27.18
CA HIS A 88 -6.85 8.89 -27.30
C HIS A 88 -5.69 9.88 -27.24
N PHE A 89 -4.69 9.54 -26.42
CA PHE A 89 -3.47 10.31 -26.14
C PHE A 89 -3.71 11.72 -25.55
N ASP A 90 -4.87 11.92 -24.92
CA ASP A 90 -5.33 13.22 -24.41
C ASP A 90 -5.36 13.27 -22.86
N LEU A 91 -4.94 12.18 -22.18
CA LEU A 91 -5.05 12.03 -20.73
C LEU A 91 -3.70 11.86 -20.02
N PHE A 92 -3.44 12.76 -19.08
CA PHE A 92 -2.42 12.64 -18.03
C PHE A 92 -3.01 11.92 -16.81
N ILE A 93 -2.15 11.34 -15.97
CA ILE A 93 -2.57 10.74 -14.69
C ILE A 93 -2.37 11.80 -13.61
N GLU A 94 -3.43 12.28 -12.99
CA GLU A 94 -3.36 13.30 -11.94
C GLU A 94 -2.95 12.71 -10.59
N PHE A 95 -3.44 11.51 -10.30
CA PHE A 95 -3.25 10.84 -9.00
C PHE A 95 -3.28 9.33 -9.15
N THR A 96 -2.42 8.64 -8.40
CA THR A 96 -2.47 7.18 -8.21
C THR A 96 -2.31 6.84 -6.73
N GLY A 97 -3.30 6.15 -6.14
CA GLY A 97 -3.25 5.75 -4.74
C GLY A 97 -4.04 4.49 -4.38
N LEU A 98 -3.48 3.71 -3.46
CA LEU A 98 -4.17 2.62 -2.78
C LEU A 98 -4.81 3.14 -1.48
N ILE A 99 -6.11 2.92 -1.31
CA ILE A 99 -6.91 3.42 -0.19
C ILE A 99 -7.57 2.24 0.51
N SER A 100 -7.22 1.98 1.76
CA SER A 100 -7.99 1.08 2.62
C SER A 100 -9.04 1.88 3.39
N TRP A 101 -10.30 1.50 3.17
CA TRP A 101 -11.45 1.93 3.94
C TRP A 101 -11.65 0.91 5.05
N CYS A 102 -11.19 1.22 6.27
CA CYS A 102 -11.30 0.34 7.43
C CYS A 102 -12.70 0.43 8.06
N LYS A 103 -12.98 -0.36 9.09
CA LYS A 103 -14.28 -0.32 9.77
C LYS A 103 -14.69 1.10 10.20
N GLY A 104 -15.94 1.48 9.89
CA GLY A 104 -16.52 2.80 10.13
C GLY A 104 -16.11 3.86 9.09
N ALA A 105 -15.21 3.55 8.15
CA ALA A 105 -14.94 4.42 7.02
C ALA A 105 -16.14 4.47 6.09
N SER A 106 -16.51 5.68 5.70
CA SER A 106 -17.49 5.97 4.65
C SER A 106 -17.08 7.27 3.96
N ILE A 107 -17.60 7.49 2.76
CA ILE A 107 -17.69 8.83 2.20
C ILE A 107 -19.14 9.07 1.83
N GLY A 108 -19.69 10.16 2.34
CA GLY A 108 -21.06 10.55 2.01
C GLY A 108 -21.23 10.77 0.51
N TRP A 109 -22.49 10.84 0.10
CA TRP A 109 -22.89 11.18 -1.25
C TRP A 109 -22.19 12.43 -1.81
N HIS A 110 -21.29 12.22 -2.77
CA HIS A 110 -20.47 13.23 -3.44
C HIS A 110 -20.23 12.79 -4.89
N SER A 111 -20.03 13.74 -5.79
CA SER A 111 -19.13 13.51 -6.93
C SER A 111 -17.85 14.18 -6.50
N ASP A 112 -16.80 13.98 -7.28
CA ASP A 112 -15.65 14.85 -7.19
C ASP A 112 -16.07 16.31 -7.48
N ASP A 113 -17.26 16.51 -8.10
CA ASP A 113 -18.17 17.64 -7.87
C ASP A 113 -19.65 17.26 -7.49
N ASN A 114 -19.95 16.86 -6.23
CA ASN A 114 -21.29 16.73 -5.54
C ASN A 114 -22.53 15.87 -6.07
N LYS A 115 -22.94 14.79 -5.34
CA LYS A 115 -24.29 14.08 -5.22
C LYS A 115 -25.06 13.31 -6.41
N PRO A 116 -25.59 12.03 -6.29
CA PRO A 116 -25.01 10.67 -5.92
C PRO A 116 -25.78 9.29 -6.20
N TYR A 117 -25.10 8.16 -6.56
CA TYR A 117 -25.50 6.72 -6.30
C TYR A 117 -24.44 5.61 -6.66
N LEU A 118 -24.13 4.63 -5.77
CA LEU A 118 -23.44 3.34 -6.08
C LEU A 118 -23.56 2.26 -4.97
N ARG A 119 -23.91 1.01 -5.30
CA ARG A 119 -23.85 -0.21 -4.44
C ARG A 119 -23.55 -1.48 -5.26
N GLN A 120 -22.78 -2.41 -4.68
CA GLN A 120 -22.27 -3.69 -5.25
C GLN A 120 -21.13 -3.57 -6.28
N ARG A 121 -19.99 -4.24 -6.00
CA ARG A 121 -18.87 -4.52 -6.93
C ARG A 121 -18.18 -5.84 -6.54
N ALA A 122 -17.62 -6.54 -7.52
CA ALA A 122 -16.84 -7.76 -7.30
C ALA A 122 -15.33 -7.48 -7.25
N PHE A 123 -14.56 -8.53 -6.98
CA PHE A 123 -13.10 -8.53 -7.04
C PHE A 123 -12.59 -8.26 -8.46
N THR A 124 -11.39 -7.70 -8.59
CA THR A 124 -10.69 -7.41 -9.86
C THR A 124 -11.40 -6.50 -10.86
N ASP A 125 -12.59 -5.99 -10.50
CA ASP A 125 -13.41 -5.11 -11.32
C ASP A 125 -13.00 -3.64 -11.24
N VAL A 126 -12.89 -3.00 -12.39
CA VAL A 126 -12.73 -1.55 -12.56
C VAL A 126 -14.07 -0.95 -12.95
N VAL A 127 -14.42 0.22 -12.40
CA VAL A 127 -15.50 1.05 -12.96
C VAL A 127 -14.96 2.44 -13.21
N ILE A 128 -15.15 2.93 -14.43
CA ILE A 128 -14.73 4.23 -14.93
C ILE A 128 -15.96 5.13 -15.05
N TYR A 129 -15.87 6.40 -14.67
CA TYR A 129 -16.91 7.39 -14.83
C TYR A 129 -16.29 8.76 -15.23
N THR A 130 -17.01 9.86 -15.03
CA THR A 130 -16.51 11.24 -15.18
C THR A 130 -16.63 11.95 -13.83
N ALA A 131 -15.77 12.92 -13.50
CA ALA A 131 -15.85 13.62 -12.21
C ALA A 131 -17.08 14.55 -12.06
N ASP A 132 -17.74 14.85 -13.19
CA ASP A 132 -18.78 15.86 -13.29
C ASP A 132 -20.01 15.60 -12.39
N ASN A 133 -20.80 16.67 -12.23
CA ASN A 133 -22.02 16.72 -11.42
C ASN A 133 -23.11 15.70 -11.80
N SER A 134 -22.96 14.96 -12.92
CA SER A 134 -23.86 13.87 -13.32
C SER A 134 -23.45 12.50 -12.77
N ASN A 135 -22.17 12.29 -12.46
CA ASN A 135 -21.58 10.95 -12.36
C ASN A 135 -21.22 10.53 -10.94
N THR A 136 -22.27 10.46 -10.14
CA THR A 136 -22.08 10.66 -8.73
C THR A 136 -22.19 9.44 -7.83
N HIS A 137 -21.55 9.44 -6.65
CA HIS A 137 -21.28 8.20 -5.90
C HIS A 137 -21.11 8.36 -4.37
N CYS A 138 -20.87 7.24 -3.67
CA CYS A 138 -20.40 7.16 -2.28
C CYS A 138 -19.55 5.91 -2.10
N VAL A 139 -18.96 5.79 -0.91
CA VAL A 139 -18.62 4.50 -0.32
C VAL A 139 -19.48 4.37 0.94
N ASP A 140 -20.40 3.42 0.94
CA ASP A 140 -21.16 3.03 2.12
C ASP A 140 -20.21 2.66 3.28
N GLU A 141 -20.70 2.78 4.51
CA GLU A 141 -19.92 2.43 5.70
C GLU A 141 -19.41 0.98 5.64
N VAL A 142 -18.09 0.82 5.79
CA VAL A 142 -17.46 -0.48 5.97
C VAL A 142 -17.79 -0.99 7.37
N THR A 143 -18.71 -1.94 7.47
CA THR A 143 -19.20 -2.44 8.77
C THR A 143 -18.22 -3.40 9.45
N GLU A 144 -17.42 -4.13 8.66
CA GLU A 144 -16.46 -5.13 9.12
C GLU A 144 -15.25 -5.23 8.17
N GLY A 145 -14.07 -5.47 8.76
CA GLY A 145 -12.81 -5.63 8.04
C GLY A 145 -12.33 -4.37 7.32
N GLU A 146 -11.55 -4.59 6.26
CA GLU A 146 -11.04 -3.55 5.37
C GLU A 146 -11.58 -3.71 3.95
N ARG A 147 -11.74 -2.59 3.26
CA ARG A 147 -12.00 -2.50 1.82
C ARG A 147 -10.82 -1.75 1.20
N LEU A 148 -9.89 -2.46 0.56
CA LEU A 148 -8.83 -1.82 -0.24
C LEU A 148 -9.36 -1.44 -1.63
N THR A 149 -8.91 -0.30 -2.14
CA THR A 149 -9.22 0.22 -3.49
C THR A 149 -7.95 0.77 -4.12
N LEU A 150 -7.75 0.55 -5.42
CA LEU A 150 -6.82 1.35 -6.23
C LEU A 150 -7.64 2.43 -6.94
N THR A 151 -7.23 3.68 -6.76
CA THR A 151 -7.88 4.86 -7.33
C THR A 151 -6.89 5.63 -8.18
N LEU A 152 -7.31 5.93 -9.40
CA LEU A 152 -6.61 6.82 -10.32
C LEU A 152 -7.55 7.95 -10.74
N TRP A 153 -6.98 9.14 -10.91
CA TRP A 153 -7.63 10.29 -11.55
C TRP A 153 -6.93 10.63 -12.86
N PHE A 154 -7.69 11.10 -13.84
CA PHE A 154 -7.19 11.43 -15.17
C PHE A 154 -7.58 12.86 -15.55
N THR A 155 -6.65 13.57 -16.16
CA THR A 155 -6.80 15.00 -16.45
C THR A 155 -6.26 15.33 -17.83
N ARG A 156 -6.80 16.40 -18.43
CA ARG A 156 -6.29 16.98 -19.68
C ARG A 156 -5.28 18.09 -19.45
N ASP A 157 -5.26 18.65 -18.25
CA ASP A 157 -4.33 19.72 -17.91
C ASP A 157 -3.02 19.10 -17.40
N SER A 158 -1.99 19.18 -18.24
CA SER A 158 -0.63 18.69 -17.95
C SER A 158 0.00 19.33 -16.71
N ALA A 159 -0.51 20.46 -16.20
CA ALA A 159 -0.06 21.02 -14.93
C ALA A 159 -0.37 20.11 -13.72
N TYR A 160 -1.37 19.22 -13.86
CA TYR A 160 -1.79 18.30 -12.81
C TYR A 160 -1.12 16.91 -12.90
N ASP A 161 -0.39 16.61 -13.98
CA ASP A 161 0.33 15.34 -14.17
C ASP A 161 1.17 14.93 -12.95
N GLU A 162 0.98 13.69 -12.50
CA GLU A 162 1.66 13.05 -11.38
C GLU A 162 3.11 12.70 -11.73
N ASP A 163 3.40 12.35 -12.99
CA ASP A 163 4.68 11.77 -13.39
C ASP A 163 5.88 12.69 -13.16
N PRO A 164 5.88 13.98 -13.54
CA PRO A 164 6.98 14.90 -13.22
C PRO A 164 7.25 15.02 -11.71
N LYS A 165 6.20 14.94 -10.88
CA LYS A 165 6.32 14.98 -9.41
C LYS A 165 7.00 13.71 -8.89
N LEU A 166 6.58 12.54 -9.38
CA LEU A 166 7.19 11.25 -9.05
C LEU A 166 8.66 11.18 -9.46
N LEU A 167 8.99 11.63 -10.68
CA LEU A 167 10.36 11.63 -11.19
C LEU A 167 11.28 12.56 -10.39
N SER A 168 10.76 13.68 -9.87
CA SER A 168 11.49 14.54 -8.94
C SER A 168 11.85 13.83 -7.63
N PHE A 169 10.91 13.09 -7.02
CA PHE A 169 11.19 12.30 -5.81
C PHE A 169 12.15 11.12 -6.08
N LEU A 170 11.95 10.40 -7.18
CA LEU A 170 12.79 9.24 -7.55
C LEU A 170 14.25 9.65 -7.84
N SER A 171 14.46 10.78 -8.52
CA SER A 171 15.79 11.30 -8.80
C SER A 171 16.50 11.81 -7.54
N GLN A 172 15.81 12.55 -6.66
CA GLN A 172 16.37 12.98 -5.37
C GLN A 172 16.78 11.78 -4.49
N THR A 173 15.91 10.78 -4.36
CA THR A 173 16.18 9.58 -3.57
C THR A 173 17.35 8.77 -4.14
N SER A 174 17.51 8.75 -5.47
CA SER A 174 18.64 8.08 -6.13
C SER A 174 19.98 8.82 -5.98
N LEU A 175 19.97 10.14 -5.78
CA LEU A 175 21.17 10.98 -5.64
C LEU A 175 21.69 11.08 -4.21
N ASN A 176 20.84 10.87 -3.20
CA ASN A 176 21.17 11.04 -1.78
C ASN A 176 21.94 9.85 -1.15
N TYR A 177 22.58 8.99 -1.95
CA TYR A 177 23.00 7.65 -1.52
C TYR A 177 24.52 7.39 -1.62
N GLU A 178 25.23 7.46 -0.49
CA GLU A 178 26.60 6.95 -0.26
C GLU A 178 26.77 6.66 1.25
N PRO A 179 27.47 5.59 1.72
CA PRO A 179 28.22 4.59 0.96
C PRO A 179 27.79 3.12 1.16
N VAL A 180 27.88 2.35 0.06
CA VAL A 180 28.29 0.92 -0.07
C VAL A 180 27.61 -0.21 0.74
N HIS A 181 27.02 0.01 1.92
CA HIS A 181 26.61 -1.06 2.83
C HIS A 181 25.12 -1.14 3.21
N GLN A 182 24.28 -0.21 2.75
CA GLN A 182 22.82 -0.31 2.90
C GLN A 182 22.19 -0.59 1.55
N SER A 183 21.33 -1.61 1.47
CA SER A 183 20.57 -1.93 0.25
C SER A 183 19.64 -0.76 -0.10
N SER A 184 19.69 -0.28 -1.35
CA SER A 184 18.94 0.91 -1.81
C SER A 184 17.41 0.75 -1.90
N TYR A 185 16.89 -0.39 -1.45
CA TYR A 185 15.46 -0.65 -1.24
C TYR A 185 15.02 -0.55 0.23
N ILE A 186 15.93 -0.28 1.18
CA ILE A 186 15.57 -0.13 2.59
C ILE A 186 14.73 1.15 2.76
N PRO A 187 13.52 1.07 3.32
CA PRO A 187 12.64 2.21 3.42
C PRO A 187 13.12 3.22 4.48
N LEU A 188 12.88 4.50 4.22
CA LEU A 188 13.03 5.60 5.16
C LEU A 188 11.62 6.04 5.60
N PRO A 189 11.20 5.78 6.85
CA PRO A 189 9.86 6.15 7.30
C PRO A 189 9.61 7.65 7.17
N ALA A 190 8.41 8.03 6.70
CA ALA A 190 7.88 9.37 6.90
C ALA A 190 7.78 9.73 8.40
N SER A 191 7.49 11.00 8.71
CA SER A 191 7.27 11.44 10.10
C SER A 191 6.21 10.59 10.81
N ASP A 192 6.46 10.23 12.07
CA ASP A 192 5.64 9.28 12.81
C ASP A 192 4.16 9.66 12.92
N ILE A 193 3.85 10.97 12.90
CA ILE A 193 2.46 11.48 12.86
C ILE A 193 1.66 10.97 11.66
N MET A 194 2.32 10.64 10.53
CA MET A 194 1.67 10.07 9.34
C MET A 194 1.14 8.65 9.60
N TYR A 195 1.74 7.89 10.53
CA TYR A 195 1.28 6.55 10.89
C TYR A 195 0.28 6.55 12.05
N TRP A 196 -0.03 7.72 12.63
CA TRP A 196 -0.99 7.81 13.73
C TRP A 196 -2.43 7.71 13.21
N PHE A 197 -3.06 6.56 13.44
CA PHE A 197 -4.45 6.31 13.09
C PHE A 197 -5.37 6.77 14.24
N ALA A 198 -6.05 7.90 14.06
CA ALA A 198 -7.03 8.39 15.01
C ALA A 198 -8.41 7.75 14.79
N TYR A 199 -9.06 7.32 15.87
CA TYR A 199 -10.42 6.78 15.85
C TYR A 199 -11.17 7.16 17.15
N ASP A 200 -12.29 7.87 17.00
CA ASP A 200 -13.07 8.50 18.08
C ASP A 200 -12.22 9.31 19.08
N HIS A 201 -11.94 8.74 20.26
CA HIS A 201 -11.19 9.37 21.36
C HIS A 201 -9.87 8.64 21.65
N SER A 202 -9.41 7.81 20.71
CA SER A 202 -8.23 6.97 20.81
C SER A 202 -7.43 7.02 19.51
N GLY A 203 -6.25 6.41 19.49
CA GLY A 203 -5.53 6.07 18.28
C GLY A 203 -4.49 5.00 18.52
N PHE A 204 -3.77 4.64 17.47
CA PHE A 204 -2.63 3.73 17.48
C PHE A 204 -1.72 4.01 16.28
N ASP A 205 -0.47 3.55 16.34
CA ASP A 205 0.42 3.56 15.19
C ASP A 205 0.09 2.39 14.22
N VAL A 206 -0.14 2.67 12.94
CA VAL A 206 -0.51 1.68 11.91
C VAL A 206 0.53 0.57 11.77
N ARG A 207 1.83 0.88 11.88
CA ARG A 207 2.92 -0.10 11.75
C ARG A 207 2.86 -1.09 12.91
N CYS A 208 2.70 -0.56 14.12
CA CYS A 208 2.61 -1.34 15.35
C CYS A 208 1.36 -2.22 15.39
N ALA A 209 0.22 -1.66 14.99
CA ALA A 209 -1.05 -2.38 14.88
C ALA A 209 -0.98 -3.54 13.88
N ARG A 210 -0.39 -3.31 12.69
CA ARG A 210 -0.22 -4.37 11.68
C ARG A 210 0.70 -5.48 12.16
N VAL A 211 1.85 -5.15 12.76
CA VAL A 211 2.77 -6.14 13.37
C VAL A 211 2.07 -6.92 14.50
N HIS A 212 1.28 -6.26 15.34
CA HIS A 212 0.56 -6.91 16.44
C HIS A 212 -0.56 -7.85 15.96
N ILE A 213 -1.35 -7.46 14.97
CA ILE A 213 -2.42 -8.31 14.40
C ILE A 213 -1.86 -9.62 13.83
N LEU A 214 -0.66 -9.57 13.26
CA LEU A 214 0.05 -10.73 12.74
C LEU A 214 0.68 -11.60 13.85
N GLY A 215 0.56 -11.19 15.12
CA GLY A 215 1.03 -11.90 16.31
C GLY A 215 2.45 -11.56 16.75
N PHE A 216 3.07 -10.52 16.19
CA PHE A 216 4.44 -10.11 16.49
C PHE A 216 4.52 -8.92 17.45
N SER A 217 5.71 -8.70 18.01
CA SER A 217 6.08 -7.44 18.65
C SER A 217 7.44 -6.94 18.17
N PHE A 218 7.64 -5.62 18.25
CA PHE A 218 8.96 -5.02 18.06
C PHE A 218 9.80 -5.14 19.33
N HIS A 219 11.08 -5.42 19.15
CA HIS A 219 12.10 -5.46 20.19
C HIS A 219 13.26 -4.53 19.79
N SER A 220 13.88 -3.89 20.77
CA SER A 220 15.12 -3.13 20.56
C SER A 220 16.22 -4.02 19.98
N SER A 221 17.03 -3.50 19.06
CA SER A 221 18.26 -4.18 18.60
C SER A 221 19.47 -3.93 19.50
N ILE A 222 19.35 -3.06 20.52
CA ILE A 222 20.44 -2.71 21.43
C ILE A 222 20.53 -3.81 22.50
N ASP A 223 21.62 -4.57 22.50
CA ASP A 223 21.92 -5.53 23.58
C ASP A 223 22.15 -4.78 24.91
N GLU A 224 21.64 -5.31 26.02
CA GLU A 224 21.71 -4.68 27.36
C GLU A 224 23.14 -4.54 27.95
N ASP A 225 24.18 -5.00 27.24
CA ASP A 225 25.57 -4.99 27.69
C ASP A 225 26.17 -3.58 27.82
N ASN A 226 25.65 -2.59 27.09
CA ASN A 226 26.05 -1.19 27.29
C ASN A 226 25.27 -0.53 28.45
N LYS A 227 25.77 -0.76 29.67
CA LYS A 227 25.41 0.01 30.87
C LYS A 227 25.94 1.46 30.81
N SER A 228 25.43 2.25 29.88
CA SER A 228 25.66 3.69 29.83
C SER A 228 24.39 4.40 29.35
N VAL A 229 23.66 4.96 30.33
CA VAL A 229 22.44 5.77 30.15
C VAL A 229 21.28 4.98 29.53
N ALA A 230 20.33 4.57 30.37
CA ALA A 230 19.00 4.21 29.87
C ALA A 230 18.43 5.43 29.13
N PRO A 231 17.82 5.27 27.94
CA PRO A 231 17.19 6.39 27.22
C PRO A 231 16.01 6.88 28.05
N ALA A 232 16.26 7.93 28.84
CA ALA A 232 15.22 8.72 29.44
C ALA A 232 14.56 9.54 28.32
N GLU A 233 13.24 9.42 28.22
CA GLU A 233 12.38 10.35 27.47
C GLU A 233 12.37 10.26 25.92
N ASP A 234 12.97 9.24 25.29
CA ASP A 234 12.63 8.90 23.89
C ASP A 234 11.14 8.48 23.81
N ASP A 235 10.35 9.06 22.90
CA ASP A 235 8.99 8.59 22.61
C ASP A 235 9.08 7.13 22.10
N PRO A 236 8.30 6.17 22.64
CA PRO A 236 8.29 4.79 22.15
C PRO A 236 8.09 4.66 20.63
N ILE A 237 7.40 5.60 19.98
CA ILE A 237 7.20 5.61 18.53
C ILE A 237 8.49 5.97 17.78
N GLU A 238 9.33 6.89 18.27
CA GLU A 238 10.62 7.24 17.65
C GLU A 238 11.59 6.06 17.58
N LEU A 239 11.45 5.08 18.48
CA LEU A 239 12.22 3.83 18.46
C LEU A 239 11.93 2.99 17.21
N LEU A 240 10.80 3.20 16.52
CA LEU A 240 10.49 2.57 15.24
C LEU A 240 11.31 3.14 14.08
N GLY A 241 11.91 4.33 14.23
CA GLY A 241 12.87 4.89 13.28
C GLY A 241 14.29 4.32 13.45
N LYS A 242 14.56 3.63 14.58
CA LYS A 242 15.84 3.01 14.91
C LYS A 242 15.82 1.52 14.52
N PRO A 243 16.98 0.83 14.47
CA PRO A 243 17.01 -0.60 14.15
C PRO A 243 16.25 -1.45 15.19
N VAL A 244 15.48 -2.42 14.70
CA VAL A 244 14.56 -3.25 15.50
C VAL A 244 14.69 -4.73 15.15
N ARG A 245 14.27 -5.61 16.06
CA ARG A 245 14.00 -7.03 15.82
C ARG A 245 12.50 -7.31 15.93
N LEU A 246 12.04 -8.39 15.32
CA LEU A 246 10.67 -8.90 15.47
C LEU A 246 10.68 -10.10 16.43
N GLY A 247 9.75 -10.14 17.38
CA GLY A 247 9.53 -11.28 18.27
C GLY A 247 8.12 -11.82 18.19
N ARG A 248 7.92 -13.08 18.58
CA ARG A 248 6.62 -13.77 18.63
C ARG A 248 6.62 -14.70 19.85
N GLY A 249 5.73 -14.46 20.81
CA GLY A 249 5.82 -15.13 22.11
C GLY A 249 7.11 -14.74 22.84
N ASP A 250 7.87 -15.74 23.26
CA ASP A 250 9.16 -15.57 23.96
C ASP A 250 10.39 -15.58 23.02
N ASP A 251 10.17 -15.91 21.73
CA ASP A 251 11.22 -15.96 20.70
C ASP A 251 11.42 -14.59 20.03
N VAL A 252 12.68 -14.23 19.78
CA VAL A 252 13.06 -13.04 18.99
C VAL A 252 13.88 -13.47 17.77
N PHE A 253 13.47 -13.00 16.58
CA PHE A 253 14.16 -13.23 15.32
C PHE A 253 15.54 -12.57 15.32
N ASP A 254 16.58 -13.31 14.94
CA ASP A 254 17.96 -12.85 15.06
C ASP A 254 18.29 -11.67 14.13
N LYS A 255 17.63 -11.59 12.97
CA LYS A 255 17.81 -10.52 11.98
C LYS A 255 17.39 -9.17 12.54
N VAL A 256 18.31 -8.21 12.48
CA VAL A 256 18.04 -6.79 12.74
C VAL A 256 17.52 -6.14 11.47
N PHE A 257 16.37 -5.48 11.56
CA PHE A 257 15.78 -4.65 10.52
C PHE A 257 16.19 -3.19 10.75
N ALA A 258 16.41 -2.43 9.68
CA ALA A 258 16.86 -1.03 9.76
C ALA A 258 15.88 -0.11 10.53
N ASN A 259 14.58 -0.39 10.46
CA ASN A 259 13.50 0.33 11.14
C ASN A 259 12.20 -0.50 11.13
N GLY A 260 11.16 -0.02 11.80
CA GLY A 260 9.85 -0.68 11.91
C GLY A 260 9.08 -0.80 10.59
N LEU A 261 9.30 0.11 9.63
CA LEU A 261 8.69 0.03 8.30
C LEU A 261 9.35 -1.07 7.45
N HIS A 262 10.68 -1.17 7.50
CA HIS A 262 11.42 -2.27 6.90
C HIS A 262 10.91 -3.61 7.42
N ALA A 263 10.86 -3.79 8.76
CA ALA A 263 10.34 -5.00 9.40
C ALA A 263 8.90 -5.36 8.99
N LEU A 264 8.02 -4.39 8.72
CA LEU A 264 6.63 -4.63 8.30
C LEU A 264 6.53 -5.22 6.87
N GLN A 265 7.46 -4.90 5.97
CA GLN A 265 7.45 -5.35 4.57
C GLN A 265 7.61 -6.88 4.39
N PHE A 266 7.93 -7.63 5.44
CA PHE A 266 8.40 -9.01 5.29
C PHE A 266 7.33 -10.12 5.42
N TYR A 267 6.20 -9.87 6.08
CA TYR A 267 5.27 -10.95 6.44
C TYR A 267 4.16 -11.21 5.40
N TYR A 268 3.61 -10.16 4.78
CA TYR A 268 2.36 -10.29 4.01
C TYR A 268 2.52 -10.90 2.60
N TRP A 269 3.75 -10.96 2.06
CA TRP A 269 3.98 -11.31 0.65
C TRP A 269 3.66 -12.77 0.32
N LYS A 270 4.20 -13.72 1.09
CA LYS A 270 4.20 -15.17 0.72
C LYS A 270 4.01 -16.15 1.87
N ALA A 271 3.85 -15.72 3.12
CA ALA A 271 3.72 -16.62 4.27
C ALA A 271 2.61 -17.70 4.10
N PRO A 272 1.41 -17.41 3.55
CA PRO A 272 0.41 -18.44 3.29
C PRO A 272 0.82 -19.46 2.22
N GLU A 273 1.55 -19.02 1.18
CA GLU A 273 2.04 -19.91 0.11
C GLU A 273 3.17 -20.83 0.59
N LEU A 274 4.00 -20.37 1.52
CA LEU A 274 5.05 -21.18 2.16
C LEU A 274 4.43 -22.22 3.10
N SER A 275 3.52 -21.82 3.99
CA SER A 275 2.78 -22.72 4.88
C SER A 275 2.00 -23.79 4.09
N ALA A 276 1.35 -23.41 2.99
CA ALA A 276 0.67 -24.35 2.10
C ALA A 276 1.62 -25.35 1.42
N LYS A 277 2.83 -24.93 1.02
CA LYS A 277 3.86 -25.82 0.48
C LYS A 277 4.40 -26.78 1.55
N ARG A 278 4.66 -26.30 2.78
CA ARG A 278 5.15 -27.12 3.90
C ARG A 278 4.20 -28.28 4.22
N LYS A 279 2.90 -28.01 4.21
CA LYS A 279 1.81 -29.00 4.38
C LYS A 279 1.76 -30.04 3.25
N GLN A 280 2.25 -29.73 2.05
CA GLN A 280 2.37 -30.69 0.94
C GLN A 280 3.67 -31.50 0.98
N THR A 281 4.75 -30.96 1.57
CA THR A 281 6.08 -31.60 1.64
C THR A 281 6.37 -32.30 2.97
N SER A 282 5.34 -32.58 3.77
CA SER A 282 5.46 -33.20 5.11
C SER A 282 5.95 -34.66 5.06
N GLY A 283 7.26 -34.83 4.90
CA GLY A 283 7.96 -36.12 4.86
C GLY A 283 9.48 -36.05 5.01
N GLY A 284 10.07 -34.85 5.16
CA GLY A 284 11.52 -34.66 5.30
C GLY A 284 11.91 -34.02 6.62
N SER A 285 12.36 -34.82 7.59
CA SER A 285 12.91 -34.34 8.86
C SER A 285 14.35 -33.81 8.68
N GLY A 286 14.49 -32.62 8.11
CA GLY A 286 15.74 -31.86 8.15
C GLY A 286 15.84 -31.02 9.42
N THR A 287 16.96 -31.09 10.15
CA THR A 287 17.22 -30.20 11.28
C THR A 287 17.50 -28.79 10.76
N VAL A 288 16.47 -27.95 10.70
CA VAL A 288 16.60 -26.53 10.34
C VAL A 288 17.14 -25.77 11.56
N CYS A 289 18.20 -24.97 11.37
CA CYS A 289 18.63 -24.02 12.39
C CYS A 289 17.49 -23.03 12.64
N CYS A 290 17.02 -22.92 13.88
CA CYS A 290 16.01 -21.92 14.24
C CYS A 290 16.69 -20.53 14.27
N PRO A 291 16.28 -19.55 13.45
CA PRO A 291 16.89 -18.21 13.37
C PRO A 291 16.38 -17.29 14.49
N VAL A 292 16.33 -17.82 15.72
CA VAL A 292 15.75 -17.16 16.88
C VAL A 292 16.57 -17.35 18.15
N SER A 293 16.59 -16.28 18.94
CA SER A 293 17.14 -16.24 20.29
C SER A 293 16.02 -16.13 21.32
N GLN A 294 16.00 -17.02 22.30
CA GLN A 294 15.15 -16.86 23.48
C GLN A 294 15.67 -15.68 24.33
N SER A 295 14.76 -14.78 24.71
CA SER A 295 14.98 -13.68 25.68
C SER A 295 16.24 -12.81 25.46
N ARG A 296 16.45 -12.25 24.25
CA ARG A 296 17.56 -11.31 23.95
C ARG A 296 17.16 -9.88 23.57
N GLY A 297 15.88 -9.52 23.62
CA GLY A 297 15.43 -8.18 23.21
C GLY A 297 14.36 -7.61 24.14
N THR A 298 14.60 -6.40 24.65
CA THR A 298 13.59 -5.62 25.38
C THR A 298 12.45 -5.27 24.42
N LYS A 299 11.24 -5.75 24.71
CA LYS A 299 10.03 -5.45 23.93
C LYS A 299 9.71 -3.97 24.03
N LEU A 300 9.44 -3.33 22.89
CA LEU A 300 9.16 -1.89 22.86
C LEU A 300 7.76 -1.60 23.44
N PRO A 301 7.61 -0.61 24.35
CA PRO A 301 6.34 -0.26 24.99
C PRO A 301 5.47 0.63 24.08
N LEU A 302 5.09 0.08 22.93
CA LEU A 302 4.45 0.83 21.84
C LEU A 302 2.95 1.10 22.12
N PRO A 303 2.42 2.27 21.71
CA PRO A 303 1.00 2.61 21.88
C PRO A 303 0.11 1.86 20.87
N CYS A 304 -0.22 0.61 21.19
CA CYS A 304 -1.26 -0.16 20.50
C CYS A 304 -2.51 -0.28 21.38
N ASN A 305 -3.67 0.09 20.84
CA ASN A 305 -4.95 -0.19 21.49
C ASN A 305 -5.46 -1.57 21.02
N HIS A 306 -5.00 -2.63 21.69
CA HIS A 306 -5.12 -4.03 21.26
C HIS A 306 -6.55 -4.55 20.95
N GLY A 307 -7.59 -3.91 21.50
CA GLY A 307 -8.98 -4.22 21.14
C GLY A 307 -9.49 -3.44 19.93
N LEU A 308 -8.97 -2.21 19.76
CA LEU A 308 -9.36 -1.31 18.69
C LEU A 308 -8.75 -1.75 17.35
N GLU A 309 -7.45 -2.04 17.25
CA GLU A 309 -6.88 -2.35 15.93
C GLU A 309 -7.45 -3.63 15.31
N GLN A 310 -7.75 -4.65 16.12
CA GLN A 310 -8.46 -5.88 15.68
C GLN A 310 -9.91 -5.61 15.23
N THR A 311 -10.52 -4.54 15.75
CA THR A 311 -11.86 -4.10 15.35
C THR A 311 -11.82 -3.33 14.03
N ILE A 312 -10.77 -2.54 13.80
CA ILE A 312 -10.58 -1.68 12.63
C ILE A 312 -10.11 -2.47 11.40
N PHE A 313 -9.03 -3.25 11.55
CA PHE A 313 -8.39 -4.01 10.48
C PHE A 313 -8.91 -5.46 10.35
N GLY A 314 -9.84 -5.85 11.23
CA GLY A 314 -10.41 -7.19 11.27
C GLY A 314 -9.58 -8.19 12.08
N SER A 315 -10.25 -9.16 12.68
CA SER A 315 -9.63 -10.13 13.56
C SER A 315 -9.11 -11.34 12.78
N HIS A 316 -7.78 -11.48 12.70
CA HIS A 316 -7.13 -12.66 12.12
C HIS A 316 -7.20 -13.90 13.04
N LYS A 317 -7.92 -13.82 14.17
CA LYS A 317 -7.99 -14.83 15.26
C LYS A 317 -8.51 -16.21 14.87
N ASN A 318 -9.05 -16.40 13.66
CA ASN A 318 -9.60 -17.69 13.20
C ASN A 318 -8.71 -18.42 12.19
N VAL A 319 -7.59 -17.83 11.75
CA VAL A 319 -6.55 -18.59 11.07
C VAL A 319 -5.48 -18.91 12.11
N GLU A 320 -5.43 -20.15 12.57
CA GLU A 320 -4.20 -20.72 13.09
C GLU A 320 -3.19 -20.74 11.93
N ILE A 321 -2.51 -19.61 11.73
CA ILE A 321 -1.40 -19.53 10.78
C ILE A 321 -0.32 -20.43 11.35
N ASP A 322 -0.20 -21.61 10.75
CA ASP A 322 0.87 -22.57 10.95
C ASP A 322 2.20 -21.92 10.57
N PHE A 323 2.78 -21.29 11.60
CA PHE A 323 3.92 -20.40 11.53
C PHE A 323 5.16 -21.10 12.05
N GLU A 324 6.21 -21.07 11.24
CA GLU A 324 7.57 -21.40 11.67
C GLU A 324 8.50 -20.25 11.30
N TRP A 325 9.53 -20.04 12.13
CA TRP A 325 10.57 -19.05 11.89
C TRP A 325 11.41 -19.32 10.63
N SER A 326 11.46 -20.59 10.19
CA SER A 326 12.06 -21.05 8.93
C SER A 326 11.34 -20.47 7.69
N ASP A 327 10.03 -20.58 7.63
CA ASP A 327 9.20 -19.97 6.58
C ASP A 327 9.30 -18.44 6.61
N PHE A 328 9.42 -17.85 7.81
CA PHE A 328 9.61 -16.40 7.94
C PHE A 328 10.96 -15.94 7.39
N GLU A 329 12.06 -16.63 7.70
CA GLU A 329 13.38 -16.35 7.12
C GLU A 329 13.41 -16.51 5.59
N LEU A 330 12.71 -17.53 5.08
CA LEU A 330 12.55 -17.72 3.64
C LEU A 330 11.72 -16.60 3.00
N ALA A 331 10.60 -16.18 3.62
CA ALA A 331 9.81 -15.04 3.18
C ALA A 331 10.64 -13.75 3.17
N VAL A 332 11.49 -13.54 4.19
CA VAL A 332 12.44 -12.43 4.28
C VAL A 332 13.39 -12.40 3.09
N SER A 333 14.03 -13.54 2.81
CA SER A 333 14.95 -13.67 1.68
C SER A 333 14.24 -13.51 0.33
N MET A 334 13.01 -14.01 0.18
CA MET A 334 12.21 -13.84 -1.04
C MET A 334 11.83 -12.38 -1.28
N TRP A 335 11.52 -11.62 -0.23
CA TRP A 335 11.27 -10.18 -0.31
C TRP A 335 12.51 -9.41 -0.75
N GLU A 336 13.67 -9.64 -0.11
CA GLU A 336 14.91 -8.91 -0.44
C GLU A 336 15.32 -9.11 -1.90
N ASN A 337 15.23 -10.34 -2.41
CA ASN A 337 15.48 -10.65 -3.82
C ASN A 337 14.50 -9.93 -4.77
N TYR A 338 13.21 -9.86 -4.41
CA TYR A 338 12.18 -9.17 -5.21
C TYR A 338 12.41 -7.65 -5.22
N SER A 339 12.67 -7.05 -4.06
CA SER A 339 12.98 -5.62 -3.95
C SER A 339 14.27 -5.23 -4.68
N GLU A 340 15.30 -6.09 -4.65
CA GLU A 340 16.51 -5.89 -5.45
C GLU A 340 16.25 -5.98 -6.95
N GLU A 341 15.40 -6.93 -7.40
CA GLU A 341 14.97 -7.00 -8.80
C GLU A 341 14.20 -5.76 -9.24
N LEU A 342 13.25 -5.29 -8.43
CA LEU A 342 12.52 -4.05 -8.72
C LEU A 342 13.45 -2.83 -8.71
N GLN A 343 14.35 -2.70 -7.74
CA GLN A 343 15.31 -1.60 -7.69
C GLN A 343 16.22 -1.59 -8.92
N ARG A 344 16.69 -2.76 -9.38
CA ARG A 344 17.48 -2.89 -10.62
C ARG A 344 16.68 -2.49 -11.86
N LYS A 345 15.39 -2.86 -11.96
CA LYS A 345 14.49 -2.42 -13.03
C LYS A 345 14.27 -0.91 -12.99
N LEU A 346 14.00 -0.33 -11.81
CA LEU A 346 13.81 1.10 -11.61
C LEU A 346 15.04 1.88 -12.10
N LEU A 347 16.25 1.50 -11.66
CA LEU A 347 17.50 2.14 -12.09
C LEU A 347 17.74 2.01 -13.61
N THR A 348 17.22 0.94 -14.23
CA THR A 348 17.28 0.77 -15.70
C THR A 348 16.28 1.67 -16.43
N PHE A 349 15.09 1.88 -15.87
CA PHE A 349 14.01 2.65 -16.50
C PHE A 349 14.11 4.16 -16.24
N LEU A 350 14.59 4.57 -15.07
CA LEU A 350 14.63 5.96 -14.61
C LEU A 350 15.29 6.94 -15.62
N PRO A 351 16.41 6.62 -16.30
CA PRO A 351 16.98 7.51 -17.32
C PRO A 351 16.03 7.76 -18.50
N TYR A 352 15.28 6.75 -18.94
CA TYR A 352 14.31 6.88 -20.04
C TYR A 352 13.11 7.72 -19.60
N TRP A 353 12.60 7.47 -18.39
CA TRP A 353 11.49 8.24 -17.82
C TRP A 353 11.87 9.71 -17.62
N LEU A 354 13.05 10.00 -17.05
CA LEU A 354 13.57 11.36 -16.93
C LEU A 354 13.75 12.04 -18.29
N SER A 355 14.20 11.34 -19.32
CA SER A 355 14.35 11.92 -20.67
C SER A 355 13.03 12.17 -21.41
N SER A 356 11.94 11.53 -20.96
CA SER A 356 10.61 11.63 -21.57
C SER A 356 9.59 12.39 -20.70
N GLU A 357 10.01 12.78 -19.49
CA GLU A 357 9.19 13.37 -18.42
C GLU A 357 7.93 12.54 -18.03
N ALA A 358 7.92 11.24 -18.35
CA ALA A 358 6.77 10.33 -18.20
C ALA A 358 7.17 8.92 -17.75
N ILE A 359 6.27 8.20 -17.07
CA ILE A 359 6.46 6.85 -16.51
C ILE A 359 5.68 5.82 -17.33
N PHE A 360 6.40 4.93 -18.00
CA PHE A 360 5.86 3.93 -18.94
C PHE A 360 6.67 2.62 -18.92
N ILE A 361 6.12 1.52 -19.45
CA ILE A 361 6.89 0.27 -19.63
C ILE A 361 7.98 0.49 -20.69
N VAL A 362 9.24 0.50 -20.26
CA VAL A 362 10.39 0.55 -21.17
C VAL A 362 10.56 -0.83 -21.84
N SER A 363 9.95 -1.00 -23.00
CA SER A 363 10.22 -2.13 -23.89
C SER A 363 11.63 -2.02 -24.48
N SER A 364 12.30 -3.15 -24.69
CA SER A 364 13.65 -3.21 -25.30
C SER A 364 13.65 -2.94 -26.83
N CYS A 365 12.62 -2.28 -27.36
CA CYS A 365 12.47 -1.90 -28.75
C CYS A 365 11.59 -0.63 -28.85
N SER A 366 11.95 0.28 -29.76
CA SER A 366 11.27 1.57 -30.03
C SER A 366 10.61 1.55 -31.44
N PRO A 367 10.00 2.62 -32.02
CA PRO A 367 9.60 3.97 -31.51
C PRO A 367 8.18 4.47 -32.00
N GLN A 368 7.92 5.79 -31.86
CA GLN A 368 7.04 6.69 -32.67
C GLN A 368 5.62 7.09 -32.19
N ALA A 369 5.13 8.22 -32.73
CA ALA A 369 4.19 9.17 -32.12
C ALA A 369 2.98 9.56 -33.00
N VAL A 370 2.01 10.31 -32.43
CA VAL A 370 1.35 11.57 -32.94
C VAL A 370 -0.01 11.75 -32.26
N VAL A 371 -0.35 12.99 -31.83
CA VAL A 371 -1.62 13.35 -31.16
C VAL A 371 -2.34 14.48 -31.93
N VAL A 372 -3.68 14.45 -31.95
CA VAL A 372 -4.57 15.54 -32.40
C VAL A 372 -5.75 15.60 -31.42
N PRO A 373 -6.09 16.76 -30.82
CA PRO A 373 -7.00 16.83 -29.66
C PRO A 373 -8.49 16.90 -30.03
N ILE A 374 -9.35 16.32 -29.17
CA ILE A 374 -10.81 16.53 -29.11
C ILE A 374 -11.29 16.42 -27.64
N ASP A 375 -12.07 17.39 -27.17
CA ASP A 375 -12.38 17.62 -25.73
C ASP A 375 -13.42 16.65 -25.09
N VAL A 376 -13.01 15.87 -24.08
CA VAL A 376 -13.84 15.04 -23.14
C VAL A 376 -13.04 14.73 -21.85
N GLU A 377 -13.48 15.19 -20.68
CA GLU A 377 -12.88 14.98 -19.35
C GLU A 377 -13.42 13.69 -18.67
N VAL A 378 -12.60 12.91 -17.96
CA VAL A 378 -12.91 11.53 -17.52
C VAL A 378 -12.24 11.17 -16.21
N ASP A 379 -12.92 10.47 -15.28
CA ASP A 379 -12.36 10.30 -13.94
C ASP A 379 -12.79 9.09 -13.11
N ALA A 380 -11.93 8.81 -12.12
CA ALA A 380 -12.10 7.95 -10.96
C ALA A 380 -12.44 6.45 -11.18
N ILE A 381 -11.63 5.60 -10.51
CA ILE A 381 -11.71 4.14 -10.56
C ILE A 381 -11.65 3.57 -9.14
N ASP A 382 -12.42 2.51 -8.89
CA ASP A 382 -12.59 1.93 -7.55
C ASP A 382 -12.66 0.39 -7.62
N LEU A 383 -11.48 -0.23 -7.45
CA LEU A 383 -11.29 -1.67 -7.28
C LEU A 383 -11.66 -2.12 -5.85
N LYS A 384 -11.98 -3.40 -5.62
CA LYS A 384 -12.27 -3.92 -4.26
C LYS A 384 -11.48 -5.18 -3.92
N PHE A 385 -10.95 -5.22 -2.70
CA PHE A 385 -10.44 -6.41 -2.03
C PHE A 385 -11.27 -6.72 -0.77
N HIS A 386 -11.50 -8.01 -0.54
CA HIS A 386 -11.95 -8.61 0.72
C HIS A 386 -11.29 -9.98 0.84
N GLU A 387 -10.51 -10.23 1.87
CA GLU A 387 -10.12 -11.63 2.13
C GLU A 387 -11.34 -12.38 2.65
N THR A 388 -11.83 -13.34 1.87
CA THR A 388 -12.78 -14.37 2.29
C THR A 388 -12.23 -15.74 1.93
N PHE A 389 -11.51 -16.33 2.88
CA PHE A 389 -11.24 -17.75 3.00
C PHE A 389 -11.34 -18.15 4.46
#